data_AF-A0A8T5J179-F1
#
_entry.id   AF-A0A8T5J179-F1
#
_cell.length_a   1.000
_cell.length_b   1.000
_cell.length_c   1.000
_cell.angle_alpha   90.00
_cell.angle_beta   90.00
_cell.angle_gamma   90.00
#
_symmetry.space_group_name_H-M   'P 1'
#
loop_
_entity.id
_entity.type
_entity.pdbx_description
1 polymer ?
#
loop_
_entity_poly.entity_id
_entity_poly.type
_entity_poly.pdbx_seq_one_letter_code
_entity_poly.pdbx_strand_id
1 'polypeptide(L)'
;MKRLNPSNKPGSECYSPFGKNIQELLGGIRYKNCSPGMFKNNYLGIMQLFFDRMISHPASSSSALKKRKATMEKLIVGGIVCVGGFYRRIDRKDKVRKMILPHSEEIIGLGDNVLARGGHLNGDEERVFEFGHSMPKYIKKVDLIVPVASEGFEPALLLADIYGTSSIFPIRYSHFKMDDKEPVIPSIYSPEDCNKIIKKKRVVVVEGSTGSGTSIGEVAKFVSDRNPKSLELVIVNGFLPKNYKDIYMDEKKHRTRYAPYVKGGPEVVGVA
;
A
#
# COMPACT_ATOMS: atom_id res chain seq x y z
N MET A 1 14.16 1.93 22.19
CA MET A 1 14.24 1.61 20.74
C MET A 1 14.90 0.25 20.59
N LYS A 2 14.21 -0.78 20.08
CA LYS A 2 14.79 -2.11 19.84
C LYS A 2 15.40 -2.16 18.43
N ARG A 3 16.68 -2.58 18.32
CA ARG A 3 17.46 -2.62 17.07
C ARG A 3 17.06 -3.83 16.21
N LEU A 4 17.01 -3.64 14.89
CA LEU A 4 16.77 -4.67 13.86
C LEU A 4 18.11 -5.32 13.46
N ASN A 5 18.15 -6.62 13.21
CA ASN A 5 19.37 -7.40 12.94
C ASN A 5 19.41 -7.88 11.46
N PRO A 6 20.50 -7.73 10.67
CA PRO A 6 20.47 -7.90 9.20
C PRO A 6 20.63 -9.35 8.70
N SER A 7 21.17 -10.29 9.45
CA SER A 7 21.53 -11.61 8.91
C SER A 7 20.38 -12.62 8.99
N ASN A 8 19.74 -12.95 7.86
CA ASN A 8 19.10 -14.25 7.57
C ASN A 8 18.46 -14.18 6.17
N LYS A 9 19.13 -14.74 5.15
CA LYS A 9 18.51 -15.04 3.84
C LYS A 9 17.79 -16.39 3.96
N PRO A 10 16.47 -16.49 3.71
CA PRO A 10 15.77 -17.77 3.60
C PRO A 10 15.98 -18.38 2.21
N GLY A 11 16.21 -19.69 2.19
CA GLY A 11 16.44 -20.50 1.00
C GLY A 11 15.26 -20.52 0.01
N SER A 12 15.64 -20.73 -1.24
CA SER A 12 14.88 -20.64 -2.48
C SER A 12 14.10 -21.92 -2.80
N GLU A 13 12.79 -21.91 -2.56
CA GLU A 13 11.83 -22.60 -3.44
C GLU A 13 10.68 -21.64 -3.73
N CYS A 14 10.68 -21.13 -4.96
CA CYS A 14 9.83 -20.06 -5.47
C CYS A 14 8.37 -20.49 -5.63
N TYR A 15 7.59 -20.56 -4.55
CA TYR A 15 6.14 -20.43 -4.68
C TYR A 15 5.78 -18.95 -4.80
N SER A 16 5.93 -18.42 -6.02
CA SER A 16 5.48 -17.07 -6.33
C SER A 16 3.95 -16.97 -6.16
N PRO A 17 3.42 -15.91 -5.53
CA PRO A 17 1.98 -15.63 -5.56
C PRO A 17 1.53 -15.11 -6.93
N PHE A 18 2.47 -14.79 -7.83
CA PHE A 18 2.17 -14.37 -9.19
C PHE A 18 1.37 -15.44 -9.92
N GLY A 19 0.37 -15.00 -10.70
CA GLY A 19 -0.43 -15.93 -11.48
C GLY A 19 -1.40 -16.77 -10.65
N LYS A 20 -1.52 -16.51 -9.34
CA LYS A 20 -2.50 -17.18 -8.47
C LYS A 20 -3.77 -16.36 -8.33
N ASN A 21 -4.90 -17.06 -8.30
CA ASN A 21 -6.19 -16.47 -7.97
C ASN A 21 -6.38 -16.34 -6.44
N ILE A 22 -7.49 -15.74 -6.03
CA ILE A 22 -7.73 -15.43 -4.62
C ILE A 22 -7.89 -16.68 -3.73
N GLN A 23 -8.41 -17.78 -4.28
CA GLN A 23 -8.60 -19.02 -3.55
C GLN A 23 -7.24 -19.70 -3.28
N GLU A 24 -6.36 -19.72 -4.27
CA GLU A 24 -5.01 -20.26 -4.15
C GLU A 24 -4.18 -19.46 -3.13
N LEU A 25 -4.30 -18.12 -3.15
CA LEU A 25 -3.63 -17.25 -2.18
C LEU A 25 -4.16 -17.47 -0.77
N LEU A 26 -5.49 -17.62 -0.59
CA LEU A 26 -6.09 -17.99 0.71
C LEU A 26 -5.65 -19.37 1.17
N GLY A 27 -5.46 -20.33 0.26
CA GLY A 27 -4.83 -21.62 0.53
C GLY A 27 -3.44 -21.44 1.15
N GLY A 28 -2.63 -20.53 0.59
CA GLY A 28 -1.33 -20.15 1.13
C GLY A 28 -1.38 -19.50 2.52
N ILE A 29 -2.44 -18.76 2.85
CA ILE A 29 -2.68 -18.21 4.20
C ILE A 29 -3.08 -19.31 5.19
N ARG A 30 -3.91 -20.28 4.76
CA ARG A 30 -4.34 -21.41 5.60
C ARG A 30 -3.20 -22.40 5.88
N TYR A 31 -2.25 -22.54 4.95
CA TYR A 31 -1.14 -23.46 5.10
C TYR A 31 -0.24 -23.10 6.29
N LYS A 32 -0.18 -23.99 7.29
CA LYS A 32 0.52 -23.73 8.57
C LYS A 32 2.01 -23.50 8.38
N ASN A 33 2.64 -24.31 7.53
CA ASN A 33 4.09 -24.35 7.31
C ASN A 33 4.57 -23.40 6.19
N CYS A 34 3.79 -22.37 5.87
CA CYS A 34 4.18 -21.34 4.91
C CYS A 34 5.36 -20.51 5.43
N SER A 35 6.38 -20.27 4.60
CA SER A 35 7.51 -19.41 4.95
C SER A 35 7.02 -17.96 5.17
N PRO A 36 7.70 -17.14 6.01
CA PRO A 36 7.26 -15.77 6.27
C PRO A 36 7.12 -14.91 5.00
N GLY A 37 8.06 -15.01 4.08
CA GLY A 37 8.03 -14.27 2.81
C GLY A 37 6.84 -14.70 1.94
N MET A 38 6.63 -16.01 1.78
CA MET A 38 5.46 -16.51 1.05
C MET A 38 4.13 -16.11 1.70
N PHE A 39 4.05 -16.14 3.03
CA PHE A 39 2.85 -15.73 3.75
C PHE A 39 2.53 -14.25 3.52
N LYS A 40 3.54 -13.37 3.64
CA LYS A 40 3.45 -11.93 3.33
C LYS A 40 3.00 -11.70 1.88
N ASN A 41 3.62 -12.40 0.94
CA ASN A 41 3.36 -12.27 -0.49
C ASN A 41 1.94 -12.75 -0.86
N ASN A 42 1.48 -13.88 -0.32
CA ASN A 42 0.08 -14.31 -0.49
C ASN A 42 -0.90 -13.27 0.08
N TYR A 43 -0.56 -12.66 1.22
CA TYR A 43 -1.37 -11.63 1.85
C TYR A 43 -1.51 -10.38 0.97
N LEU A 44 -0.39 -9.86 0.48
CA LEU A 44 -0.35 -8.71 -0.41
C LEU A 44 -1.12 -8.99 -1.71
N GLY A 45 -1.01 -10.21 -2.25
CA GLY A 45 -1.79 -10.66 -3.40
C GLY A 45 -3.30 -10.63 -3.14
N ILE A 46 -3.76 -11.11 -1.97
CA ILE A 46 -5.18 -11.04 -1.58
C ILE A 46 -5.63 -9.58 -1.51
N MET A 47 -4.82 -8.71 -0.89
CA MET A 47 -5.18 -7.30 -0.75
C MET A 47 -5.24 -6.57 -2.09
N GLN A 48 -4.31 -6.85 -3.00
CA GLN A 48 -4.35 -6.37 -4.39
C GLN A 48 -5.65 -6.82 -5.07
N LEU A 49 -5.90 -8.13 -5.13
CA LEU A 49 -7.03 -8.68 -5.88
C LEU A 49 -8.36 -8.17 -5.30
N PHE A 50 -8.50 -8.15 -3.98
CA PHE A 50 -9.69 -7.64 -3.33
C PHE A 50 -9.94 -6.16 -3.66
N PHE A 51 -8.90 -5.33 -3.56
CA PHE A 51 -8.99 -3.90 -3.86
C PHE A 51 -9.34 -3.62 -5.32
N ASP A 52 -8.67 -4.29 -6.27
CA ASP A 52 -8.94 -4.14 -7.71
C ASP A 52 -10.36 -4.58 -8.08
N ARG A 53 -10.89 -5.60 -7.41
CA ARG A 53 -12.25 -6.08 -7.63
C ARG A 53 -13.30 -5.16 -7.04
N MET A 54 -13.03 -4.51 -5.90
CA MET A 54 -13.93 -3.46 -5.40
C MET A 54 -14.04 -2.25 -6.35
N ILE A 55 -13.00 -1.97 -7.14
CA ILE A 55 -13.04 -0.92 -8.17
C ILE A 55 -13.84 -1.39 -9.40
N SER A 56 -13.52 -2.58 -9.92
CA SER A 56 -14.13 -3.08 -11.17
C SER A 56 -15.58 -3.58 -10.99
N HIS A 57 -15.98 -3.96 -9.77
CA HIS A 57 -17.31 -4.47 -9.46
C HIS A 57 -17.89 -3.64 -8.31
N PRO A 58 -18.48 -2.47 -8.58
CA PRO A 58 -19.11 -1.63 -7.55
C PRO A 58 -20.15 -2.39 -6.72
N ALA A 59 -20.35 -1.96 -5.48
CA ALA A 59 -21.32 -2.64 -4.61
C ALA A 59 -22.75 -2.40 -5.12
N SER A 60 -23.52 -3.48 -5.31
CA SER A 60 -24.91 -3.42 -5.77
C SER A 60 -25.91 -3.03 -4.68
N SER A 61 -25.49 -3.02 -3.41
CA SER A 61 -26.34 -2.69 -2.26
C SER A 61 -25.55 -2.08 -1.11
N SER A 62 -26.24 -1.37 -0.21
CA SER A 62 -25.67 -0.81 1.02
C SER A 62 -25.11 -1.90 1.96
N SER A 63 -25.75 -3.07 2.01
CA SER A 63 -25.28 -4.23 2.76
C SER A 63 -23.95 -4.75 2.24
N ALA A 64 -23.82 -4.91 0.91
CA ALA A 64 -22.56 -5.30 0.27
C ALA A 64 -21.46 -4.23 0.49
N LEU A 65 -21.81 -2.95 0.39
CA LEU A 65 -20.89 -1.84 0.66
C LEU A 65 -20.28 -1.94 2.08
N LYS A 66 -21.13 -2.17 3.09
CA LYS A 66 -20.72 -2.29 4.49
C LYS A 66 -19.82 -3.50 4.72
N LYS A 67 -20.13 -4.65 4.13
CA LYS A 67 -19.31 -5.87 4.23
C LYS A 67 -17.93 -5.69 3.59
N ARG A 68 -17.88 -5.08 2.40
CA ARG A 68 -16.63 -4.79 1.69
C ARG A 68 -15.75 -3.82 2.45
N LYS A 69 -16.35 -2.75 2.99
CA LYS A 69 -15.63 -1.78 3.83
C LYS A 69 -15.02 -2.46 5.06
N ALA A 70 -15.83 -3.23 5.81
CA ALA A 70 -15.35 -3.96 6.98
C ALA A 70 -14.23 -4.95 6.63
N THR A 71 -14.36 -5.66 5.50
CA THR A 71 -13.33 -6.60 5.03
C THR A 71 -12.04 -5.89 4.63
N MET A 72 -12.12 -4.75 3.93
CA MET A 72 -10.95 -3.95 3.60
C MET A 72 -10.25 -3.41 4.86
N GLU A 73 -10.99 -2.94 5.85
CA GLU A 73 -10.43 -2.50 7.13
C GLU A 73 -9.67 -3.65 7.82
N LYS A 74 -10.22 -4.87 7.80
CA LYS A 74 -9.55 -6.06 8.36
C LYS A 74 -8.31 -6.46 7.55
N LEU A 75 -8.37 -6.35 6.22
CA LEU A 75 -7.21 -6.55 5.35
C LEU A 75 -6.11 -5.51 5.60
N ILE A 76 -6.45 -4.26 5.88
CA ILE A 76 -5.48 -3.23 6.24
C ILE A 76 -4.82 -3.57 7.58
N VAL A 77 -5.61 -3.79 8.64
CA VAL A 77 -5.04 -4.06 9.98
C VAL A 77 -4.23 -5.37 9.99
N GLY A 78 -4.72 -6.39 9.30
CA GLY A 78 -4.00 -7.66 9.14
C GLY A 78 -2.70 -7.49 8.35
N GLY A 79 -2.69 -6.60 7.37
CA GLY A 79 -1.52 -6.30 6.54
C GLY A 79 -0.43 -5.61 7.33
N ILE A 80 -0.82 -4.65 8.18
CA ILE A 80 0.08 -3.96 9.12
C ILE A 80 0.76 -4.99 10.02
N VAL A 81 -0.01 -5.91 10.61
CA VAL A 81 0.53 -6.98 11.46
C VAL A 81 1.40 -7.95 10.67
N CYS A 82 1.02 -8.25 9.42
CA CYS A 82 1.73 -9.19 8.55
C CYS A 82 3.09 -8.64 8.10
N VAL A 83 3.13 -7.52 7.37
CA VAL A 83 4.41 -6.99 6.87
C VAL A 83 5.27 -6.42 7.99
N GLY A 84 4.65 -5.80 9.00
CA GLY A 84 5.35 -5.35 10.20
C GLY A 84 6.01 -6.51 10.95
N GLY A 85 5.29 -7.62 11.15
CA GLY A 85 5.84 -8.85 11.71
C GLY A 85 6.99 -9.41 10.87
N PHE A 86 6.84 -9.44 9.55
CA PHE A 86 7.87 -9.90 8.62
C PHE A 86 9.17 -9.11 8.76
N TYR A 87 9.14 -7.78 8.60
CA TYR A 87 10.34 -6.94 8.65
C TYR A 87 10.96 -6.83 10.05
N ARG A 88 10.17 -7.04 11.11
CA ARG A 88 10.68 -7.14 12.50
C ARG A 88 11.10 -8.56 12.90
N ARG A 89 10.95 -9.55 12.01
CA ARG A 89 11.23 -10.98 12.27
C ARG A 89 10.45 -11.55 13.46
N ILE A 90 9.18 -11.16 13.58
CA ILE A 90 8.25 -11.65 14.60
C ILE A 90 7.18 -12.48 13.89
N ASP A 91 7.07 -13.76 14.22
CA ASP A 91 5.99 -14.58 13.67
C ASP A 91 4.63 -14.11 14.20
N ARG A 92 3.79 -13.63 13.28
CA ARG A 92 2.42 -13.19 13.53
C ARG A 92 1.40 -13.93 12.67
N LYS A 93 1.80 -15.01 11.99
CA LYS A 93 0.94 -15.71 11.00
C LYS A 93 -0.39 -16.14 11.59
N ASP A 94 -0.41 -16.70 12.80
CA ASP A 94 -1.66 -17.11 13.46
C ASP A 94 -2.56 -15.94 13.85
N LYS A 95 -1.97 -14.82 14.29
CA LYS A 95 -2.73 -13.60 14.58
C LYS A 95 -3.37 -13.08 13.29
N VAL A 96 -2.62 -13.04 12.20
CA VAL A 96 -3.12 -12.63 10.89
C VAL A 96 -4.23 -13.58 10.44
N ARG A 97 -4.03 -14.90 10.45
CA ARG A 97 -5.06 -15.90 10.09
C ARG A 97 -6.38 -15.67 10.82
N LYS A 98 -6.34 -15.47 12.14
CA LYS A 98 -7.53 -15.20 12.97
C LYS A 98 -8.26 -13.91 12.57
N MET A 99 -7.56 -12.95 11.97
CA MET A 99 -8.15 -11.70 11.52
C MET A 99 -8.79 -11.81 10.13
N ILE A 100 -8.22 -12.60 9.21
CA ILE A 100 -8.65 -12.56 7.79
C ILE A 100 -9.52 -13.75 7.41
N LEU A 101 -9.21 -14.94 7.91
CA LEU A 101 -9.94 -16.16 7.52
C LEU A 101 -11.46 -16.08 7.80
N PRO A 102 -11.95 -15.41 8.87
CA PRO A 102 -13.39 -15.19 9.05
C PRO A 102 -14.06 -14.38 7.92
N HIS A 103 -13.28 -13.67 7.11
CA HIS A 103 -13.77 -12.88 5.98
C HIS A 103 -13.57 -13.58 4.63
N SER A 104 -13.17 -14.87 4.61
CA SER A 104 -12.83 -15.59 3.37
C SER A 104 -13.95 -15.55 2.33
N GLU A 105 -15.22 -15.70 2.74
CA GLU A 105 -16.35 -15.71 1.80
C GLU A 105 -16.50 -14.38 1.05
N GLU A 106 -16.41 -13.25 1.74
CA GLU A 106 -16.46 -11.92 1.11
C GLU A 106 -15.25 -11.68 0.21
N ILE A 107 -14.08 -12.16 0.64
CA ILE A 107 -12.84 -12.06 -0.14
C ILE A 107 -12.97 -12.87 -1.44
N ILE A 108 -13.44 -14.11 -1.37
CA ILE A 108 -13.62 -15.03 -2.50
C ILE A 108 -14.71 -14.51 -3.44
N GLY A 109 -15.87 -14.12 -2.90
CA GLY A 109 -17.03 -13.68 -3.69
C GLY A 109 -16.76 -12.46 -4.58
N LEU A 110 -15.69 -11.72 -4.31
CA LEU A 110 -15.20 -10.65 -5.18
C LEU A 110 -14.13 -11.10 -6.18
N GLY A 111 -13.43 -12.22 -6.00
CA GLY A 111 -12.11 -12.49 -6.61
C GLY A 111 -11.95 -13.72 -7.52
N ASP A 112 -13.02 -14.40 -7.93
CA ASP A 112 -12.89 -15.77 -8.44
C ASP A 112 -12.19 -15.99 -9.81
N ASN A 113 -11.85 -14.96 -10.60
CA ASN A 113 -11.25 -15.17 -11.94
C ASN A 113 -10.11 -14.20 -12.31
N VAL A 114 -9.43 -13.58 -11.33
CA VAL A 114 -8.31 -12.66 -11.61
C VAL A 114 -7.05 -13.13 -10.91
N LEU A 115 -5.92 -13.03 -11.61
CA LEU A 115 -4.62 -13.49 -11.13
C LEU A 115 -3.82 -12.32 -10.56
N ALA A 116 -3.13 -12.56 -9.44
CA ALA A 116 -2.25 -11.58 -8.84
C ALA A 116 -1.07 -11.24 -9.76
N ARG A 117 -0.72 -9.95 -9.82
CA ARG A 117 0.31 -9.42 -10.72
C ARG A 117 1.68 -9.38 -10.04
N GLY A 118 2.73 -9.67 -10.80
CA GLY A 118 4.07 -9.92 -10.26
C GLY A 118 4.82 -8.67 -9.80
N GLY A 119 4.47 -7.49 -10.34
CA GLY A 119 5.15 -6.22 -10.03
C GLY A 119 5.14 -5.85 -8.54
N HIS A 120 4.27 -6.48 -7.74
CA HIS A 120 4.03 -6.13 -6.34
C HIS A 120 4.55 -7.18 -5.34
N LEU A 121 5.10 -8.32 -5.80
CA LEU A 121 5.18 -9.54 -5.00
C LEU A 121 6.57 -10.21 -4.97
N ASN A 122 7.60 -9.55 -5.49
CA ASN A 122 8.97 -10.10 -5.53
C ASN A 122 10.07 -9.02 -5.60
N GLY A 123 9.76 -7.77 -5.22
CA GLY A 123 10.70 -6.64 -5.36
C GLY A 123 11.41 -6.29 -4.06
N ASP A 124 12.72 -6.53 -4.02
CA ASP A 124 13.72 -5.89 -3.15
C ASP A 124 13.29 -5.61 -1.69
N GLU A 125 13.10 -6.67 -0.92
CA GLU A 125 12.76 -6.59 0.52
C GLU A 125 13.81 -5.79 1.32
N GLU A 126 15.07 -5.79 0.87
CA GLU A 126 16.14 -5.02 1.46
C GLU A 126 15.86 -3.51 1.33
N ARG A 127 15.49 -3.03 0.14
CA ARG A 127 15.08 -1.63 -0.05
C ARG A 127 13.83 -1.26 0.74
N VAL A 128 12.82 -2.13 0.80
CA VAL A 128 11.61 -1.85 1.60
C VAL A 128 11.96 -1.78 3.10
N PHE A 129 12.88 -2.63 3.56
CA PHE A 129 13.39 -2.57 4.93
C PHE A 129 14.14 -1.27 5.21
N GLU A 130 15.07 -0.88 4.34
CA GLU A 130 15.83 0.38 4.45
C GLU A 130 14.92 1.61 4.39
N PHE A 131 13.90 1.57 3.53
CA PHE A 131 12.79 2.50 3.51
C PHE A 131 12.16 2.63 4.89
N GLY A 132 11.62 1.54 5.45
CA GLY A 132 11.01 1.58 6.78
C GLY A 132 11.97 2.09 7.87
N HIS A 133 13.24 1.71 7.81
CA HIS A 133 14.24 2.13 8.79
C HIS A 133 14.55 3.64 8.73
N SER A 134 14.53 4.23 7.54
CA SER A 134 14.92 5.63 7.33
C SER A 134 13.78 6.63 7.54
N MET A 135 12.53 6.24 7.28
CA MET A 135 11.38 7.16 7.33
C MET A 135 11.24 7.99 8.62
N PRO A 136 11.45 7.46 9.85
CA PRO A 136 11.35 8.26 11.09
C PRO A 136 12.31 9.46 11.16
N LYS A 137 13.39 9.46 10.37
CA LYS A 137 14.31 10.60 10.27
C LYS A 137 13.66 11.77 9.53
N TYR A 138 12.88 11.47 8.50
CA TYR A 138 12.30 12.44 7.57
C TYR A 138 10.87 12.84 7.93
N ILE A 139 10.05 11.87 8.31
CA ILE A 139 8.63 12.07 8.62
C ILE A 139 8.43 11.97 10.12
N LYS A 140 7.90 13.03 10.75
CA LYS A 140 7.73 13.06 12.21
C LYS A 140 6.36 12.61 12.67
N LYS A 141 5.33 12.83 11.85
CA LYS A 141 3.96 12.47 12.20
C LYS A 141 3.13 12.26 10.95
N VAL A 142 2.34 11.20 10.96
CA VAL A 142 1.44 10.83 9.87
C VAL A 142 0.04 10.64 10.45
N ASP A 143 -0.94 11.30 9.86
CA ASP A 143 -2.35 11.09 10.22
C ASP A 143 -3.06 10.17 9.22
N LEU A 144 -2.58 10.08 7.97
CA LEU A 144 -3.13 9.25 6.90
C LEU A 144 -2.02 8.78 5.96
N ILE A 145 -2.03 7.50 5.59
CA ILE A 145 -1.16 6.93 4.56
C ILE A 145 -1.98 6.60 3.32
N VAL A 146 -1.51 7.00 2.15
CA VAL A 146 -2.17 6.79 0.86
C VAL A 146 -1.25 5.97 -0.04
N PRO A 147 -1.38 4.64 -0.08
CA PRO A 147 -0.62 3.84 -1.03
C PRO A 147 -1.14 4.07 -2.45
N VAL A 148 -0.22 4.29 -3.38
CA VAL A 148 -0.47 4.14 -4.81
C VAL A 148 -0.55 2.64 -5.10
N ALA A 149 -1.77 2.14 -5.21
CA ALA A 149 -2.01 0.72 -5.36
C ALA A 149 -1.57 0.23 -6.75
N SER A 150 -0.99 -0.97 -6.88
CA SER A 150 -0.82 -1.96 -5.81
C SER A 150 0.59 -2.01 -5.20
N GLU A 151 1.61 -1.42 -5.83
CA GLU A 151 2.99 -1.49 -5.33
C GLU A 151 3.20 -0.73 -4.01
N GLY A 152 2.46 0.36 -3.80
CA GLY A 152 2.54 1.14 -2.58
C GLY A 152 2.04 0.40 -1.33
N PHE A 153 1.36 -0.74 -1.47
CA PHE A 153 0.75 -1.44 -0.33
C PHE A 153 1.78 -1.92 0.69
N GLU A 154 2.81 -2.64 0.27
CA GLU A 154 3.82 -3.17 1.20
C GLU A 154 4.54 -2.06 1.99
N PRO A 155 5.14 -1.03 1.36
CA PRO A 155 5.77 0.06 2.09
C PRO A 155 4.79 0.87 2.94
N ALA A 156 3.53 1.06 2.50
CA ALA A 156 2.53 1.75 3.29
C ALA A 156 2.13 0.98 4.56
N LEU A 157 1.96 -0.34 4.47
CA LEU A 157 1.67 -1.19 5.63
C LEU A 157 2.83 -1.21 6.62
N LEU A 158 4.08 -1.20 6.13
CA LEU A 158 5.27 -1.06 6.98
C LEU A 158 5.29 0.31 7.68
N LEU A 159 4.98 1.39 6.97
CA LEU A 159 4.90 2.72 7.57
C LEU A 159 3.79 2.83 8.62
N ALA A 160 2.63 2.26 8.34
CA ALA A 160 1.53 2.20 9.28
C ALA A 160 1.93 1.51 10.60
N ASP A 161 2.70 0.42 10.51
CA ASP A 161 3.27 -0.29 11.66
C ASP A 161 4.34 0.55 12.40
N ILE A 162 5.15 1.33 11.69
CA ILE A 162 6.16 2.23 12.29
C ILE A 162 5.51 3.40 13.03
N TYR A 163 4.50 4.04 12.44
CA TYR A 163 3.83 5.22 13.01
C TYR A 163 2.65 4.86 13.92
N GLY A 164 2.30 3.58 14.06
CA GLY A 164 1.20 3.12 14.90
C GLY A 164 -0.17 3.63 14.43
N THR A 165 -0.36 3.77 13.13
CA THR A 165 -1.64 4.21 12.52
C THR A 165 -2.26 3.09 11.70
N SER A 166 -3.58 2.98 11.71
CA SER A 166 -4.34 2.13 10.79
C SER A 166 -5.10 2.94 9.74
N SER A 167 -4.90 4.27 9.70
CA SER A 167 -5.52 5.15 8.73
C SER A 167 -4.78 5.04 7.40
N ILE A 168 -5.23 4.08 6.58
CA ILE A 168 -4.75 3.86 5.21
C ILE A 168 -5.90 4.10 4.25
N PHE A 169 -5.68 4.92 3.22
CA PHE A 169 -6.64 5.20 2.16
C PHE A 169 -6.02 4.91 0.79
N PRO A 170 -6.17 3.68 0.28
CA PRO A 170 -5.55 3.26 -0.97
C PRO A 170 -6.22 3.89 -2.20
N ILE A 171 -5.40 4.33 -3.14
CA ILE A 171 -5.83 4.92 -4.41
C ILE A 171 -5.12 4.17 -5.53
N ARG A 172 -5.85 3.75 -6.56
CA ARG A 172 -5.26 3.17 -7.76
C ARG A 172 -4.99 4.29 -8.75
N TYR A 173 -3.81 4.31 -9.35
CA TYR A 173 -3.64 4.98 -10.63
C TYR A 173 -3.54 3.89 -11.69
N SER A 174 -4.49 3.87 -12.60
CA SER A 174 -4.69 2.76 -13.52
C SER A 174 -4.15 3.14 -14.89
N HIS A 175 -3.34 2.28 -15.50
CA HIS A 175 -3.25 2.12 -16.95
C HIS A 175 -3.90 0.78 -17.36
N PHE A 176 -4.93 0.33 -16.63
CA PHE A 176 -5.62 -0.94 -16.91
C PHE A 176 -6.25 -0.93 -18.32
N LYS A 177 -6.59 0.26 -18.82
CA LYS A 177 -6.76 0.58 -20.24
C LYS A 177 -5.77 1.69 -20.60
N MET A 178 -5.32 1.77 -21.87
CA MET A 178 -4.43 2.85 -22.33
C MET A 178 -4.97 4.26 -22.01
N ASP A 179 -6.29 4.38 -21.85
CA ASP A 179 -6.99 5.64 -21.59
C ASP A 179 -7.37 5.87 -20.12
N ASP A 180 -7.09 4.92 -19.22
CA ASP A 180 -7.19 5.23 -17.79
C ASP A 180 -6.06 6.22 -17.47
N LYS A 181 -6.44 7.48 -17.21
CA LYS A 181 -5.52 8.59 -16.93
C LYS A 181 -5.83 9.28 -15.61
N GLU A 182 -6.70 8.68 -14.80
CA GLU A 182 -7.20 9.30 -13.58
C GLU A 182 -7.04 8.38 -12.36
N PRO A 183 -6.79 8.96 -11.17
CA PRO A 183 -6.84 8.23 -9.91
C PRO A 183 -8.24 7.65 -9.66
N VAL A 184 -8.28 6.35 -9.36
CA VAL A 184 -9.50 5.58 -9.10
C VAL A 184 -9.51 5.10 -7.65
N ILE A 185 -10.66 5.28 -7.02
CA ILE A 185 -10.95 4.79 -5.67
C ILE A 185 -12.07 3.76 -5.73
N PRO A 186 -12.14 2.79 -4.80
CA PRO A 186 -13.26 1.88 -4.77
C PRO A 186 -14.56 2.62 -4.41
N SER A 187 -15.67 2.19 -5.02
CA SER A 187 -17.03 2.74 -4.82
C SER A 187 -17.53 2.74 -3.37
N ILE A 188 -16.81 2.10 -2.45
CA ILE A 188 -17.08 2.15 -1.00
C ILE A 188 -16.87 3.55 -0.39
N TYR A 189 -16.22 4.45 -1.13
CA TYR A 189 -15.99 5.83 -0.73
C TYR A 189 -16.77 6.78 -1.64
N SER A 190 -17.65 7.59 -1.04
CA SER A 190 -18.25 8.72 -1.76
C SER A 190 -17.21 9.84 -1.97
N PRO A 191 -17.41 10.76 -2.94
CA PRO A 191 -16.59 11.96 -3.07
C PRO A 191 -16.51 12.77 -1.77
N GLU A 192 -17.62 12.88 -1.04
CA GLU A 192 -17.70 13.56 0.26
C GLU A 192 -16.87 12.85 1.33
N ASP A 193 -16.88 11.51 1.36
CA ASP A 193 -16.06 10.73 2.27
C ASP A 193 -14.57 10.92 1.98
N CYS A 194 -14.18 10.95 0.71
CA CYS A 194 -12.79 11.20 0.32
C CYS A 194 -12.28 12.55 0.83
N ASN A 195 -13.11 13.59 0.68
CA ASN A 195 -12.80 14.92 1.20
C ASN A 195 -12.66 14.89 2.72
N LYS A 196 -13.57 14.21 3.44
CA LYS A 196 -13.48 14.09 4.91
C LYS A 196 -12.26 13.30 5.38
N ILE A 197 -11.88 12.25 4.65
CA ILE A 197 -10.73 11.39 4.98
C ILE A 197 -9.42 12.18 4.87
N ILE A 198 -9.27 13.00 3.84
CA ILE A 198 -8.00 13.67 3.50
C ILE A 198 -7.87 15.07 4.14
N LYS A 199 -8.96 15.84 4.20
CA LYS A 199 -8.93 17.26 4.59
C LYS A 199 -8.30 17.46 5.98
N LYS A 200 -7.38 18.43 6.08
CA LYS A 200 -6.66 18.79 7.32
C LYS A 200 -5.83 17.65 7.96
N LYS A 201 -5.53 16.56 7.24
CA LYS A 201 -4.62 15.49 7.71
C LYS A 201 -3.20 15.72 7.23
N ARG A 202 -2.19 15.29 7.99
CA ARG A 202 -0.83 15.08 7.47
C ARG A 202 -0.82 13.77 6.70
N VAL A 203 -0.79 13.86 5.38
CA VAL A 203 -0.91 12.73 4.47
C VAL A 203 0.48 12.32 3.96
N VAL A 204 0.74 11.03 3.89
CA VAL A 204 1.91 10.49 3.19
C VAL A 204 1.41 9.61 2.04
N VAL A 205 1.70 9.99 0.80
CA VAL A 205 1.47 9.17 -0.40
C VAL A 205 2.69 8.29 -0.62
N VAL A 206 2.47 6.99 -0.76
CA VAL A 206 3.53 5.97 -0.82
C VAL A 206 3.44 5.21 -2.13
N GLU A 207 4.53 5.18 -2.89
CA GLU A 207 4.67 4.35 -4.09
C GLU A 207 5.84 3.37 -3.95
N GLY A 208 5.69 2.16 -4.48
CA GLY A 208 6.76 1.15 -4.44
C GLY A 208 7.87 1.50 -5.41
N SER A 209 7.56 1.56 -6.71
CA SER A 209 8.53 1.98 -7.71
C SER A 209 7.97 3.03 -8.67
N THR A 210 8.86 3.87 -9.20
CA THR A 210 8.52 4.85 -10.23
C THR A 210 9.50 4.81 -11.39
N GLY A 211 8.97 4.93 -12.61
CA GLY A 211 9.74 5.18 -13.83
C GLY A 211 9.64 6.65 -14.24
N SER A 212 8.43 7.12 -14.57
CA SER A 212 8.16 8.50 -15.01
C SER A 212 7.69 9.45 -13.92
N GLY A 213 7.25 8.94 -12.76
CA GLY A 213 6.60 9.72 -11.71
C GLY A 213 5.12 10.03 -11.95
N THR A 214 4.53 9.60 -13.06
CA THR A 214 3.15 9.99 -13.42
C THR A 214 2.10 9.48 -12.43
N SER A 215 2.21 8.23 -11.98
CA SER A 215 1.26 7.59 -11.08
C SER A 215 1.19 8.27 -9.71
N ILE A 216 2.32 8.44 -9.04
CA ILE A 216 2.38 9.24 -7.81
C ILE A 216 2.03 10.71 -8.05
N GLY A 217 2.36 11.25 -9.24
CA GLY A 217 1.93 12.56 -9.76
C GLY A 217 0.46 12.82 -9.61
N GLU A 218 -0.32 12.03 -10.32
CA GLU A 218 -1.76 12.18 -10.39
C GLU A 218 -2.43 11.85 -9.04
N VAL A 219 -1.91 10.87 -8.29
CA VAL A 219 -2.40 10.60 -6.94
C VAL A 219 -2.12 11.76 -6.00
N ALA A 220 -0.93 12.36 -6.06
CA ALA A 220 -0.57 13.53 -5.27
C ALA A 220 -1.47 14.71 -5.58
N LYS A 221 -1.73 14.99 -6.87
CA LYS A 221 -2.67 16.02 -7.30
C LYS A 221 -4.07 15.78 -6.75
N PHE A 222 -4.60 14.57 -6.91
CA PHE A 222 -5.89 14.18 -6.35
C PHE A 222 -5.98 14.39 -4.83
N VAL A 223 -4.92 14.04 -4.09
CA VAL A 223 -4.89 14.25 -2.64
C VAL A 223 -4.78 15.75 -2.30
N SER A 224 -3.95 16.49 -3.04
CA SER A 224 -3.70 17.92 -2.85
C SER A 224 -4.97 18.76 -3.01
N ASP A 225 -5.79 18.46 -4.03
CA ASP A 225 -7.05 19.15 -4.32
C ASP A 225 -8.07 19.07 -3.16
N ARG A 226 -7.84 18.17 -2.20
CA ARG A 226 -8.69 17.94 -1.03
C ARG A 226 -8.20 18.65 0.24
N ASN A 227 -7.21 19.53 0.10
CA ASN A 227 -6.68 20.40 1.16
C ASN A 227 -6.22 19.62 2.41
N PRO A 228 -5.25 18.70 2.29
CA PRO A 228 -4.59 18.11 3.45
C PRO A 228 -3.86 19.21 4.26
N LYS A 229 -3.53 18.92 5.52
CA LYS A 229 -2.70 19.81 6.36
C LYS A 229 -1.25 19.86 5.86
N SER A 230 -0.74 18.73 5.39
CA SER A 230 0.54 18.58 4.71
C SER A 230 0.47 17.31 3.87
N LEU A 231 1.32 17.19 2.86
CA LEU A 231 1.32 16.09 1.90
C LEU A 231 2.76 15.65 1.63
N GLU A 232 3.20 14.49 2.07
CA GLU A 232 4.54 14.00 1.77
C GLU A 232 4.45 12.86 0.76
N LEU A 233 5.35 12.83 -0.21
CA LEU A 233 5.45 11.78 -1.22
C LEU A 233 6.69 10.95 -0.92
N VAL A 234 6.54 9.64 -0.89
CA VAL A 234 7.66 8.74 -0.61
C VAL A 234 7.67 7.58 -1.58
N ILE A 235 8.88 7.24 -2.04
CA ILE A 235 9.10 6.24 -3.07
C ILE A 235 10.20 5.30 -2.61
N VAL A 236 9.97 3.99 -2.71
CA VAL A 236 10.98 3.00 -2.32
C VAL A 236 12.08 2.89 -3.38
N ASN A 237 11.71 2.88 -4.67
CA ASN A 237 12.65 2.76 -5.78
C ASN A 237 12.31 3.71 -6.95
N GLY A 238 13.30 4.45 -7.43
CA GLY A 238 13.17 5.35 -8.59
C GLY A 238 13.44 6.80 -8.21
N PHE A 239 12.96 7.71 -9.05
CA PHE A 239 13.12 9.15 -8.85
C PHE A 239 11.89 9.93 -9.30
N LEU A 240 11.60 11.06 -8.65
CA LEU A 240 10.69 12.04 -9.21
C LEU A 240 11.39 12.92 -10.28
N PRO A 241 10.73 13.27 -11.39
CA PRO A 241 11.25 14.25 -12.33
C PRO A 241 11.58 15.57 -11.61
N LYS A 242 12.67 16.25 -12.01
CA LYS A 242 13.11 17.50 -11.36
C LYS A 242 12.03 18.60 -11.35
N ASN A 243 11.17 18.62 -12.37
CA ASN A 243 10.06 19.55 -12.57
C ASN A 243 8.70 18.97 -12.13
N TYR A 244 8.68 17.88 -11.37
CA TYR A 244 7.44 17.22 -10.94
C TYR A 244 6.44 18.19 -10.28
N LYS A 245 6.94 19.19 -9.55
CA LYS A 245 6.10 20.22 -8.93
C LYS A 245 5.35 21.03 -9.97
N ASP A 246 6.07 21.56 -10.96
CA ASP A 246 5.49 22.37 -12.03
C ASP A 246 4.42 21.59 -12.82
N ILE A 247 4.57 20.27 -12.90
CA ILE A 247 3.64 19.40 -13.61
C ILE A 247 2.40 19.06 -12.75
N TYR A 248 2.58 18.77 -11.46
CA TYR A 248 1.54 18.11 -10.67
C TYR A 248 1.08 18.89 -9.42
N MET A 249 1.73 19.99 -9.03
CA MET A 249 1.43 20.72 -7.79
C MET A 249 1.47 22.26 -7.95
N ASP A 250 0.49 22.95 -7.35
CA ASP A 250 0.47 24.42 -7.29
C ASP A 250 1.41 24.93 -6.17
N GLU A 251 2.56 25.50 -6.54
CA GLU A 251 3.58 25.99 -5.61
C GLU A 251 3.07 27.05 -4.62
N LYS A 252 2.01 27.79 -4.95
CA LYS A 252 1.49 28.84 -4.07
C LYS A 252 0.81 28.29 -2.81
N LYS A 253 0.48 26.99 -2.79
CA LYS A 253 -0.27 26.36 -1.70
C LYS A 253 0.58 25.48 -0.78
N HIS A 254 1.81 25.16 -1.17
CA HIS A 254 2.50 23.97 -0.64
C HIS A 254 4.05 24.15 -0.61
N ARG A 255 4.71 23.92 0.54
CA ARG A 255 6.18 24.09 0.70
C ARG A 255 6.92 22.75 0.66
N THR A 256 8.02 22.59 -0.07
CA THR A 256 8.68 21.27 -0.20
C THR A 256 9.96 21.11 0.64
N ARG A 257 10.21 19.90 1.16
CA ARG A 257 11.51 19.44 1.69
C ARG A 257 12.00 18.23 0.91
N TYR A 258 13.23 18.30 0.42
CA TYR A 258 13.93 17.21 -0.23
C TYR A 258 14.69 16.39 0.82
N ALA A 259 14.48 15.07 0.87
CA ALA A 259 15.52 14.18 1.36
C ALA A 259 16.42 13.84 0.17
N PRO A 260 17.75 14.06 0.28
CA PRO A 260 18.65 13.72 -0.80
C PRO A 260 18.58 12.22 -1.08
N TYR A 261 18.56 11.90 -2.37
CA TYR A 261 18.97 10.61 -2.91
C TYR A 261 20.29 10.21 -2.23
N VAL A 262 20.23 9.30 -1.27
CA VAL A 262 21.43 8.56 -0.87
C VAL A 262 21.62 7.55 -2.00
N LYS A 263 22.81 7.49 -2.59
CA LYS A 263 23.12 6.50 -3.63
C LYS A 263 22.84 5.11 -3.05
N GLY A 264 21.70 4.51 -3.44
CA GLY A 264 21.20 3.25 -2.88
C GLY A 264 20.15 3.35 -1.76
N GLY A 265 19.53 4.50 -1.48
CA GLY A 265 18.48 4.66 -0.47
C GLY A 265 17.16 5.27 -1.02
N PRO A 266 16.08 5.23 -0.22
CA PRO A 266 14.74 5.71 -0.60
C PRO A 266 14.68 7.24 -0.77
N GLU A 267 13.88 7.71 -1.72
CA GLU A 267 13.62 9.15 -1.93
C GLU A 267 12.39 9.58 -1.13
N VAL A 268 12.54 10.61 -0.28
CA VAL A 268 11.45 11.25 0.45
C VAL A 268 11.30 12.67 -0.03
N VAL A 269 10.13 13.00 -0.58
CA VAL A 269 9.77 14.33 -1.03
C VAL A 269 8.64 14.84 -0.15
N GLY A 270 8.98 15.55 0.92
CA GLY A 270 7.99 16.11 1.84
C GLY A 270 7.35 17.38 1.28
N VAL A 271 6.04 17.56 1.44
CA VAL A 271 5.34 18.83 1.21
C VAL A 271 4.63 19.25 2.50
N ALA A 272 5.02 20.39 3.05
CA ALA A 272 4.42 21.06 4.19
C ALA A 272 3.19 21.86 3.77
#